data_AF-A0A5N4EGS4-F1
#
_entry.id   AF-A0A5N4EGS4-F1
#
_cell.length_a   1.000
_cell.length_b   1.000
_cell.length_c   1.000
_cell.angle_alpha   90.00
_cell.angle_beta   90.00
_cell.angle_gamma   90.00
#
_symmetry.space_group_name_H-M   'P 1'
#
loop_
_entity.id
_entity.type
_entity.pdbx_description
1 polymer ?
#
loop_
_entity_poly.entity_id
_entity_poly.type
_entity_poly.pdbx_seq_one_letter_code
_entity_poly.pdbx_strand_id
1 'polypeptide(L)'
;MVAGANFYIVGRDPAGMPHPETGKDLYEPTHGAKVLTMAPGLITLEIVPFRVAAYNKKKKRMDYYDAEHHEDFEFISGTRMRKLAREGQKPPEGFMALKAWTVLVEYYKSLEKA
;
A
#
# COMPACT_ATOMS: atom_id res chain seq x y z
N MET A 1 7.69 20.40 16.31
CA MET A 1 6.87 19.82 15.23
C MET A 1 6.45 20.94 14.28
N VAL A 2 6.39 20.70 12.97
CA VAL A 2 6.31 21.79 11.96
C VAL A 2 4.87 22.10 11.52
N ALA A 3 3.95 21.11 11.51
CA ALA A 3 2.58 21.26 11.01
C ALA A 3 1.45 20.89 12.01
N GLY A 4 1.79 20.59 13.28
CA GLY A 4 0.80 20.39 14.35
C GLY A 4 0.08 19.04 14.43
N ALA A 5 0.55 17.99 13.75
CA ALA A 5 -0.06 16.65 13.82
C ALA A 5 0.26 15.90 15.13
N ASN A 6 -0.74 15.46 15.90
CA ASN A 6 -0.50 14.70 17.14
C ASN A 6 -0.22 13.22 16.93
N PHE A 7 -0.66 12.64 15.81
CA PHE A 7 -0.51 11.22 15.48
C PHE A 7 0.08 11.05 14.09
N TYR A 8 0.93 10.03 13.91
CA TYR A 8 1.53 9.68 12.62
C TYR A 8 1.30 8.21 12.28
N ILE A 9 0.51 7.97 11.24
CA ILE A 9 0.22 6.63 10.74
C ILE A 9 1.43 6.12 9.94
N VAL A 10 1.91 4.92 10.28
CA VAL A 10 2.97 4.23 9.53
C VAL A 10 2.55 2.81 9.21
N GLY A 11 2.70 2.41 7.95
CA GLY A 11 2.41 1.05 7.47
C GLY A 11 3.67 0.21 7.25
N ARG A 12 3.52 -0.80 6.40
CA ARG A 12 4.61 -1.67 5.92
C ARG A 12 5.49 -0.93 4.90
N ASP A 13 6.80 -1.04 5.06
CA ASP A 13 7.83 -0.50 4.14
C ASP A 13 7.64 0.99 3.76
N PRO A 14 7.54 1.90 4.77
CA PRO A 14 7.33 3.32 4.50
C PRO A 14 8.54 3.91 3.78
N ALA A 15 8.29 4.64 2.69
CA ALA A 15 9.32 5.20 1.80
C ALA A 15 10.24 4.15 1.14
N GLY A 16 9.86 2.87 1.15
CA GLY A 16 10.59 1.79 0.50
C GLY A 16 10.35 1.70 -1.00
N MET A 17 11.27 1.01 -1.68
CA MET A 17 11.17 0.66 -3.08
C MET A 17 11.99 -0.62 -3.35
N PRO A 18 11.73 -1.33 -4.46
CA PRO A 18 12.58 -2.44 -4.87
C PRO A 18 14.00 -1.97 -5.22
N HIS A 19 15.00 -2.76 -4.87
CA HIS A 19 16.38 -2.59 -5.29
C HIS A 19 16.48 -2.71 -6.82
N PRO A 20 17.12 -1.75 -7.52
CA PRO A 20 17.14 -1.70 -8.98
C PRO A 20 17.67 -2.96 -9.67
N GLU A 21 18.72 -3.59 -9.12
CA GLU A 21 19.37 -4.77 -9.72
C GLU A 21 18.72 -6.10 -9.32
N THR A 22 18.28 -6.25 -8.07
CA THR A 22 17.82 -7.56 -7.54
C THR A 22 16.30 -7.69 -7.51
N GLY A 23 15.56 -6.58 -7.62
CA GLY A 23 14.10 -6.54 -7.51
C GLY A 23 13.55 -6.87 -6.12
N LYS A 24 14.40 -7.16 -5.12
CA LYS A 24 14.01 -7.35 -3.72
C LYS A 24 13.73 -6.01 -3.07
N ASP A 25 12.93 -5.98 -2.00
CA ASP A 25 12.75 -4.75 -1.23
C ASP A 25 14.12 -4.22 -0.73
N LEU A 26 14.35 -2.92 -0.88
CA LEU A 26 15.60 -2.28 -0.48
C LEU A 26 15.79 -2.26 1.04
N TYR A 27 14.69 -2.23 1.78
CA TYR A 27 14.65 -2.24 3.24
C TYR A 27 13.85 -3.42 3.74
N GLU A 28 14.14 -3.85 4.97
CA GLU A 28 13.26 -4.80 5.64
C GLU A 28 11.93 -4.11 5.98
N PRO A 29 10.77 -4.69 5.64
CA PRO A 29 9.50 -3.96 5.65
C PRO A 29 8.99 -3.45 7.00
N THR A 30 9.52 -3.96 8.12
CA THR A 30 9.14 -3.55 9.47
C THR A 30 10.07 -2.48 10.06
N HIS A 31 11.22 -2.22 9.43
CA HIS A 31 12.22 -1.30 9.96
C HIS A 31 11.69 0.13 10.12
N GLY A 32 10.95 0.65 9.15
CA GLY A 32 10.46 2.03 9.22
C GLY A 32 9.60 2.32 10.46
N ALA A 33 8.65 1.43 10.77
CA ALA A 33 7.80 1.57 11.96
C ALA A 33 8.60 1.40 13.27
N LYS A 34 9.50 0.40 13.33
CA LYS A 34 10.38 0.17 14.50
C LYS A 34 11.27 1.38 14.77
N VAL A 35 11.93 1.90 13.72
CA VAL A 35 12.84 3.05 13.82
C VAL A 35 12.08 4.31 14.23
N LEU A 36 10.92 4.60 13.64
CA LEU A 36 10.11 5.77 14.02
C LEU A 36 9.68 5.72 15.49
N THR A 37 9.35 4.53 16.00
CA THR A 37 8.90 4.36 17.39
C THR A 37 10.00 4.65 18.41
N MET A 38 11.27 4.43 18.03
CA MET A 38 12.44 4.70 18.89
C MET A 38 13.21 5.97 18.51
N ALA A 39 12.73 6.75 17.53
CA ALA A 39 13.46 7.90 17.02
C ALA A 39 13.43 9.06 18.05
N PRO A 40 14.61 9.60 18.42
CA PRO A 40 14.67 10.74 19.33
C PRO A 40 14.08 12.00 18.69
N GLY A 41 13.52 12.89 19.51
CA GLY A 41 12.97 14.17 19.06
C GLY A 41 11.51 14.14 18.58
N LEU A 42 10.88 12.96 18.51
CA LEU A 42 9.44 12.80 18.20
C LEU A 42 8.56 12.84 19.46
N ILE A 43 8.88 13.67 20.44
CA ILE A 43 8.24 13.68 21.79
C ILE A 43 6.80 14.23 21.83
N THR A 44 6.36 14.93 20.79
CA THR A 44 5.02 15.56 20.71
C THR A 44 4.10 14.83 19.73
N LEU A 45 4.54 13.67 19.22
CA LEU A 45 3.91 12.89 18.17
C LEU A 45 3.79 11.43 18.62
N GLU A 46 2.61 10.87 18.54
CA GLU A 46 2.41 9.44 18.76
C GLU A 46 2.45 8.68 17.41
N ILE A 47 3.26 7.63 17.35
CA ILE A 47 3.37 6.77 16.16
C ILE A 47 2.27 5.71 16.23
N VAL A 48 1.46 5.59 15.17
CA VAL A 48 0.38 4.61 15.05
C VAL A 48 0.75 3.59 13.97
N PRO A 49 1.38 2.45 14.33
CA PRO A 49 1.83 1.46 13.37
C PRO A 49 0.71 0.51 12.92
N PHE A 50 0.70 0.18 11.63
CA PHE A 50 -0.23 -0.78 11.04
C PHE A 50 0.51 -1.91 10.33
N ARG A 51 -0.06 -3.13 10.43
CA ARG A 51 0.36 -4.27 9.61
C ARG A 51 -0.08 -4.06 8.17
N VAL A 52 0.50 -4.84 7.25
CA VAL A 52 0.09 -4.82 5.84
C VAL A 52 -1.39 -5.17 5.70
N ALA A 53 -2.12 -4.35 4.93
CA ALA A 53 -3.50 -4.62 4.56
C ALA A 53 -3.55 -5.09 3.10
N ALA A 54 -4.35 -6.12 2.84
CA ALA A 54 -4.53 -6.70 1.51
C ALA A 54 -6.02 -7.01 1.29
N TYR A 55 -6.39 -7.29 0.04
CA TYR A 55 -7.79 -7.60 -0.26
C TYR A 55 -8.12 -9.01 0.21
N ASN A 56 -9.00 -9.15 1.21
CA ASN A 56 -9.46 -10.46 1.68
C ASN A 56 -10.62 -10.94 0.79
N LYS A 57 -10.38 -12.01 0.02
CA LYS A 57 -11.33 -12.58 -0.94
C LYS A 57 -12.56 -13.19 -0.26
N LYS A 58 -12.41 -13.79 0.93
CA LYS A 58 -13.53 -14.36 1.70
C LYS A 58 -14.46 -13.26 2.22
N LYS A 59 -13.90 -12.17 2.76
CA LYS A 59 -14.65 -11.04 3.34
C LYS A 59 -15.05 -9.98 2.32
N LYS A 60 -14.53 -10.05 1.09
CA LYS A 60 -14.75 -9.10 -0.01
C LYS A 60 -14.45 -7.65 0.37
N ARG A 61 -13.35 -7.42 1.09
CA ARG A 61 -12.92 -6.10 1.55
C ARG A 61 -11.43 -6.07 1.86
N MET A 62 -10.86 -4.87 1.97
CA MET A 62 -9.54 -4.68 2.55
C MET A 62 -9.52 -5.11 4.02
N ASP A 63 -8.53 -5.90 4.41
CA ASP A 63 -8.36 -6.38 5.78
C ASP A 63 -6.86 -6.52 6.09
N TYR A 64 -6.52 -6.60 7.38
CA TYR A 64 -5.13 -6.87 7.78
C TYR A 64 -4.74 -8.27 7.37
N TYR A 65 -3.58 -8.39 6.73
CA TYR A 65 -3.02 -9.65 6.29
C TYR A 65 -2.77 -10.59 7.48
N ASP A 66 -3.10 -11.85 7.27
CA ASP A 66 -2.84 -12.94 8.18
C ASP A 66 -2.07 -14.04 7.44
N ALA A 67 -0.93 -14.44 8.00
CA ALA A 67 -0.05 -15.42 7.40
C ALA A 67 -0.62 -16.84 7.45
N GLU A 68 -1.44 -17.15 8.45
CA GLU A 68 -2.12 -18.45 8.58
C GLU A 68 -3.20 -18.65 7.50
N HIS A 69 -3.70 -17.54 6.95
CA HIS A 69 -4.77 -17.51 5.94
C HIS A 69 -4.29 -16.85 4.64
N HIS A 70 -3.02 -17.06 4.27
CA HIS A 70 -2.38 -16.38 3.14
C HIS A 70 -3.20 -16.47 1.84
N GLU A 71 -3.79 -17.63 1.57
CA GLU A 71 -4.60 -17.91 0.40
C GLU A 71 -5.89 -17.07 0.31
N ASP A 72 -6.34 -16.49 1.43
CA ASP A 72 -7.50 -15.61 1.45
C ASP A 72 -7.18 -14.21 0.96
N PHE A 73 -5.91 -13.83 0.93
CA PHE A 73 -5.48 -12.47 0.61
C PHE A 73 -4.98 -12.36 -0.83
N GLU A 74 -5.36 -11.26 -1.46
CA GLU A 74 -4.91 -10.88 -2.79
C GLU A 74 -4.15 -9.57 -2.72
N PHE A 75 -2.87 -9.62 -3.10
CA PHE A 75 -2.03 -8.44 -3.22
C PHE A 75 -2.16 -7.85 -4.63
N ILE A 76 -2.65 -6.63 -4.71
CA ILE A 76 -2.84 -5.90 -5.97
C ILE A 76 -1.82 -4.78 -6.02
N SER A 77 -0.69 -5.03 -6.70
CA SER A 77 0.39 -4.07 -6.88
C SER A 77 0.05 -3.01 -7.93
N GLY A 78 0.82 -1.91 -7.96
CA GLY A 78 0.69 -0.88 -9.00
C GLY A 78 0.84 -1.43 -10.43
N THR A 79 1.75 -2.38 -10.63
CA THR A 79 1.92 -3.09 -11.91
C THR A 79 0.65 -3.86 -12.29
N ARG A 80 0.01 -4.52 -11.32
CA ARG A 80 -1.25 -5.25 -11.54
C ARG A 80 -2.40 -4.28 -11.83
N MET A 81 -2.50 -3.15 -11.12
CA MET A 81 -3.50 -2.11 -11.41
C MET A 81 -3.36 -1.59 -12.85
N ARG A 82 -2.14 -1.29 -13.30
CA ARG A 82 -1.87 -0.88 -14.68
C ARG A 82 -2.32 -1.94 -15.70
N LYS A 83 -2.03 -3.21 -15.43
CA LYS A 83 -2.45 -4.34 -16.29
C LYS A 83 -3.98 -4.44 -16.36
N LEU A 84 -4.67 -4.40 -15.22
CA LEU A 84 -6.14 -4.46 -15.16
C LEU A 84 -6.78 -3.31 -15.95
N ALA A 85 -6.27 -2.09 -15.77
CA ALA A 85 -6.77 -0.91 -16.49
C ALA A 85 -6.59 -1.03 -18.01
N ARG A 86 -5.43 -1.51 -18.47
CA ARG A 86 -5.14 -1.79 -19.89
C ARG A 86 -6.08 -2.83 -20.47
N GLU A 87 -6.33 -3.91 -19.73
CA GLU A 87 -7.20 -5.00 -20.15
C GLU A 87 -8.71 -4.67 -20.02
N GLY A 88 -9.05 -3.45 -19.59
CA GLY A 88 -10.44 -3.04 -19.37
C GLY A 88 -11.13 -3.75 -18.19
N GLN A 89 -10.35 -4.42 -17.34
CA GLN A 89 -10.82 -5.11 -16.15
C GLN A 89 -10.92 -4.16 -14.96
N LYS A 90 -11.69 -4.56 -13.96
CA LYS A 90 -11.82 -3.84 -12.69
C LYS A 90 -11.14 -4.65 -11.58
N PRO A 91 -10.53 -4.00 -10.58
CA PRO A 91 -10.12 -4.69 -9.37
C PRO A 91 -11.37 -5.25 -8.66
N PRO A 92 -11.18 -6.19 -7.72
CA PRO A 92 -12.27 -6.71 -6.90
C PRO A 92 -13.07 -5.60 -6.23
N GLU A 93 -14.37 -5.84 -6.08
CA GLU A 93 -15.27 -4.92 -5.38
C GLU A 93 -14.77 -4.67 -3.95
N GLY A 94 -14.74 -3.42 -3.51
CA GLY A 94 -14.24 -3.06 -2.18
C GLY A 94 -12.72 -2.87 -2.08
N PHE A 95 -11.96 -3.09 -3.15
CA PHE A 95 -10.53 -2.72 -3.20
C PHE A 95 -10.33 -1.19 -3.29
N MET A 96 -11.12 -0.53 -4.16
CA MET A 96 -11.04 0.91 -4.39
C MET A 96 -12.41 1.47 -4.77
N ALA A 97 -12.67 2.72 -4.40
CA ALA A 97 -13.87 3.42 -4.84
C ALA A 97 -13.96 3.50 -6.37
N LEU A 98 -15.13 3.21 -6.93
CA LEU A 98 -15.32 3.11 -8.39
C LEU A 98 -14.92 4.39 -9.13
N LYS A 99 -15.26 5.57 -8.58
CA LYS A 99 -14.88 6.87 -9.17
C LYS A 99 -13.36 7.06 -9.22
N ALA A 100 -12.65 6.65 -8.17
CA ALA A 100 -11.18 6.73 -8.14
C ALA A 100 -10.55 5.74 -9.13
N TRP A 101 -11.13 4.54 -9.28
CA TRP A 101 -10.70 3.59 -10.29
C TRP A 101 -10.86 4.14 -11.72
N THR A 102 -11.96 4.83 -12.02
CA THR A 102 -12.16 5.48 -13.33
C THR A 102 -11.04 6.47 -13.65
N VAL A 103 -10.62 7.30 -12.68
CA VAL A 103 -9.50 8.23 -12.84
C VAL A 103 -8.19 7.48 -13.16
N LEU A 104 -7.92 6.35 -12.50
CA LEU A 104 -6.73 5.53 -12.80
C LEU A 104 -6.79 4.93 -14.20
N VAL A 105 -7.96 4.47 -14.65
CA VAL A 105 -8.13 3.94 -16.01
C VAL A 105 -7.85 5.02 -17.05
N GLU A 106 -8.35 6.24 -16.84
CA GLU A 106 -8.07 7.39 -17.73
C GLU A 106 -6.58 7.72 -17.79
N TYR A 107 -5.91 7.75 -16.63
CA TYR A 107 -4.47 7.93 -16.53
C TYR A 107 -3.69 6.84 -17.29
N TYR A 108 -4.01 5.56 -17.07
CA TYR A 108 -3.26 4.48 -17.74
C TYR A 108 -3.50 4.45 -19.25
N LYS A 109 -4.71 4.82 -19.72
CA LYS A 109 -5.02 4.95 -21.15
C LYS A 109 -4.24 6.08 -21.82
N SER A 110 -3.94 7.18 -21.11
CA SER A 110 -3.14 8.27 -21.70
C SER A 110 -1.67 7.89 -21.88
N LEU A 111 -1.13 7.05 -20.98
CA LEU A 111 0.25 6.56 -21.06
C LEU A 111 0.50 5.57 -22.21
N GLU A 112 -0.53 4.97 -22.79
CA GLU A 112 -0.40 4.06 -23.94
C GLU A 112 -0.46 4.79 -25.29
N LYS A 113 -0.90 6.05 -25.28
CA LYS A 113 -0.94 6.90 -26.47
C LYS A 113 0.32 7.74 -26.66
N ALA A 114 1.25 7.70 -25.70
CA ALA A 114 2.58 8.32 -25.75
C ALA A 114 3.62 7.28 -26.14
#